data_AF-A0A964LMC2-F1
#
_entry.id   AF-A0A964LMC2-F1
#
_cell.length_a   1.000
_cell.length_b   1.000
_cell.length_c   1.000
_cell.angle_alpha   90.00
_cell.angle_beta   90.00
_cell.angle_gamma   90.00
#
_symmetry.space_group_name_H-M   'P 1'
#
loop_
_entity.id
_entity.type
_entity.pdbx_description
1 polymer ?
#
loop_
_entity_poly.entity_id
_entity_poly.type
_entity_poly.pdbx_seq_one_letter_code
_entity_poly.pdbx_strand_id
1 'polypeptide(L)'
;MKSFFVLVALAGLGAGCADRSNPLPGLMRLVVEPAGQAFDLVLYPATGARINSRLKPTIELEGGGRLTLDSPSMTADSAYFAAPPRIRLARGQGRIEGTLRVGVCPPGQNVCQALVVPVSEPVPAT
;
A
#
# COMPACT_ATOMS: atom_id res chain seq x y z
N MET A 1 -8.64 19.60 -65.58
CA MET A 1 -8.14 20.48 -64.50
C MET A 1 -8.58 19.82 -63.19
N LYS A 2 -7.80 18.91 -62.59
CA LYS A 2 -6.77 19.12 -61.54
C LYS A 2 -7.28 19.92 -60.32
N SER A 3 -7.46 19.21 -59.20
CA SER A 3 -7.24 19.59 -57.77
C SER A 3 -8.14 18.68 -56.89
N PHE A 4 -7.66 17.60 -56.27
CA PHE A 4 -6.94 17.52 -54.98
C PHE A 4 -7.52 18.43 -53.88
N PHE A 5 -8.00 17.84 -52.77
CA PHE A 5 -7.57 18.09 -51.37
C PHE A 5 -8.54 17.37 -50.39
N VAL A 6 -8.12 16.23 -49.82
CA VAL A 6 -7.65 16.02 -48.43
C VAL A 6 -8.76 15.54 -47.47
N LEU A 7 -8.66 14.24 -47.13
CA LEU A 7 -9.30 13.59 -45.99
C LEU A 7 -8.67 14.13 -44.68
N VAL A 8 -9.50 14.51 -43.71
CA VAL A 8 -9.07 14.68 -42.31
C VAL A 8 -9.89 13.72 -41.46
N ALA A 9 -9.28 12.57 -41.15
CA ALA A 9 -9.77 11.66 -40.12
C ALA A 9 -9.23 12.14 -38.76
N LEU A 10 -10.09 12.66 -37.88
CA LEU A 10 -9.74 12.89 -36.48
C LEU A 10 -9.75 11.54 -35.75
N ALA A 11 -8.57 10.92 -35.66
CA ALA A 11 -8.31 9.78 -34.80
C ALA A 11 -8.25 10.21 -33.33
N GLY A 12 -8.78 9.34 -32.47
CA GLY A 12 -9.06 9.61 -31.06
C GLY A 12 -7.85 9.95 -30.20
N LEU A 13 -8.05 10.93 -29.32
CA LEU A 13 -7.13 11.24 -28.23
C LEU A 13 -7.37 10.26 -27.08
N GLY A 14 -6.54 9.21 -27.08
CA GLY A 14 -5.72 8.85 -25.93
C GLY A 14 -6.45 8.52 -24.63
N ALA A 15 -6.92 7.27 -24.53
CA ALA A 15 -6.96 6.55 -23.28
C ALA A 15 -5.52 6.36 -22.77
N GLY A 16 -5.05 7.29 -21.96
CA GLY A 16 -3.88 7.09 -21.11
C GLY A 16 -4.34 6.63 -19.73
N CYS A 17 -4.74 5.36 -19.61
CA CYS A 17 -4.80 4.72 -18.30
C CYS A 17 -3.40 4.86 -17.71
N ALA A 18 -3.25 5.70 -16.68
CA ALA A 18 -2.04 5.73 -15.87
C ALA A 18 -1.93 4.34 -15.23
N ASP A 19 -1.13 3.47 -15.84
CA ASP A 19 -0.72 2.22 -15.25
C ASP A 19 0.20 2.54 -14.06
N ARG A 20 -0.41 2.86 -12.91
CA ARG A 20 0.28 3.09 -11.63
C ARG A 20 0.52 1.78 -10.89
N SER A 21 0.84 0.72 -11.63
CA SER A 21 1.03 -0.61 -11.07
C SER A 21 2.50 -0.99 -11.13
N ASN A 22 3.36 -0.24 -10.44
CA ASN A 22 4.60 -0.86 -9.97
C ASN A 22 4.76 -0.66 -8.46
N PRO A 23 4.03 -1.45 -7.65
CA PRO A 23 4.31 -1.53 -6.24
C PRO A 23 5.62 -2.30 -6.13
N LEU A 24 6.76 -1.61 -5.96
CA LEU A 24 8.08 -2.23 -5.87
C LEU A 24 8.02 -3.59 -5.17
N PRO A 25 8.09 -4.71 -5.93
CA PRO A 25 7.85 -6.01 -5.34
C PRO A 25 8.99 -6.30 -4.38
N GLY A 26 8.64 -6.49 -3.10
CA GLY A 26 9.59 -6.95 -2.09
C GLY A 26 10.23 -5.89 -1.21
N LEU A 27 9.68 -4.68 -1.07
CA LEU A 27 10.11 -3.76 0.00
C LEU A 27 9.38 -3.96 1.34
N MET A 28 8.21 -4.59 1.31
CA MET A 28 7.39 -4.84 2.48
C MET A 28 6.41 -5.98 2.21
N ARG A 29 5.84 -6.53 3.29
CA ARG A 29 4.82 -7.57 3.25
C ARG A 29 3.80 -7.32 4.35
N LEU A 30 2.53 -7.29 3.98
CA LEU A 30 1.43 -7.32 4.94
C LEU A 30 1.15 -8.78 5.32
N VAL A 31 0.96 -9.06 6.60
CA VAL A 31 0.76 -10.42 7.12
C VAL A 31 -0.40 -10.41 8.10
N VAL A 32 -1.23 -11.46 8.04
CA VAL A 32 -2.27 -11.75 9.02
C VAL A 32 -1.72 -12.71 10.07
N GLU A 33 -1.72 -12.30 11.33
CA GLU A 33 -1.25 -13.11 12.46
C GLU A 33 -2.40 -13.42 13.43
N PRO A 34 -2.59 -14.68 13.87
CA PRO A 34 -3.63 -15.00 14.84
C PRO A 34 -3.34 -14.37 16.21
N ALA A 35 -4.36 -13.77 16.84
CA ALA A 35 -4.25 -13.09 18.13
C ALA A 35 -5.42 -13.45 19.05
N GLY A 36 -5.43 -14.68 19.57
CA GLY A 36 -6.53 -15.18 20.39
C GLY A 36 -7.85 -15.18 19.60
N GLN A 37 -8.89 -14.52 20.13
CA GLN A 37 -10.19 -14.34 19.45
C GLN A 37 -10.18 -13.22 18.39
N ALA A 38 -9.03 -12.63 18.14
CA ALA A 38 -8.79 -11.58 17.16
C ALA A 38 -7.65 -12.00 16.21
N PHE A 39 -7.24 -11.09 15.34
CA PHE A 39 -6.02 -11.22 14.56
C PHE A 39 -5.33 -9.85 14.44
N ASP A 40 -4.02 -9.88 14.19
CA ASP A 40 -3.23 -8.69 13.88
C ASP A 40 -2.96 -8.65 12.37
N LEU A 41 -3.17 -7.49 11.75
CA LEU A 41 -2.50 -7.15 10.51
C LEU A 41 -1.17 -6.51 10.84
N VAL A 42 -0.08 -7.07 10.33
CA VAL A 42 1.29 -6.62 10.60
C VAL A 42 2.01 -6.31 9.30
N LEU A 43 2.58 -5.11 9.19
CA LEU A 43 3.35 -4.71 8.02
C LEU A 43 4.84 -4.87 8.30
N TYR A 44 5.44 -5.88 7.68
CA TYR A 44 6.86 -6.16 7.79
C TYR A 44 7.65 -5.44 6.68
N PRO A 45 8.73 -4.70 7.00
CA PRO A 45 9.68 -4.29 5.99
C PRO A 45 10.47 -5.50 5.48
N ALA A 46 10.92 -5.44 4.22
CA ALA A 46 11.95 -6.35 3.74
C ALA A 46 13.30 -6.07 4.41
N THR A 47 14.23 -7.01 4.32
CA THR A 47 15.56 -6.89 4.92
C THR A 47 16.26 -5.60 4.49
N GLY A 48 16.63 -4.78 5.47
CA GLY A 48 17.30 -3.48 5.26
C GLY A 48 16.36 -2.33 4.90
N ALA A 49 15.10 -2.59 4.53
CA ALA A 49 14.10 -1.55 4.31
C ALA A 49 13.57 -1.01 5.66
N ARG A 50 13.05 0.21 5.64
CA ARG A 50 12.47 0.87 6.82
C ARG A 50 11.11 1.46 6.49
N ILE A 51 10.18 1.39 7.42
CA ILE A 51 8.85 2.01 7.28
C ILE A 51 8.89 3.37 7.99
N ASN A 52 8.50 4.42 7.28
CA ASN A 52 8.41 5.77 7.80
C ASN A 52 7.32 5.86 8.88
N SER A 53 7.66 6.32 10.09
CA SER A 53 6.70 6.48 11.19
C SER A 53 5.92 7.79 11.16
N ARG A 54 6.42 8.81 10.44
CA ARG A 54 5.75 10.11 10.28
C ARG A 54 4.59 10.05 9.29
N LEU A 55 4.60 9.05 8.39
CA LEU A 55 3.48 8.70 7.54
C LEU A 55 2.98 7.30 7.92
N LYS A 56 2.06 7.24 8.89
CA LYS A 56 1.53 5.96 9.37
C LYS A 56 0.90 5.16 8.22
N PRO A 57 1.22 3.87 8.07
CA PRO A 57 0.60 3.03 7.07
C PRO A 57 -0.92 3.00 7.27
N THR A 58 -1.67 3.25 6.21
CA THR A 58 -3.15 3.25 6.26
C THR A 58 -3.71 2.44 5.10
N ILE A 59 -4.61 1.52 5.40
CA ILE A 59 -5.43 0.83 4.41
C ILE A 59 -6.74 1.62 4.30
N GLU A 60 -6.99 2.16 3.11
CA GLU A 60 -8.29 2.72 2.71
C GLU A 60 -9.15 1.57 2.18
N LEU A 61 -10.18 1.18 2.92
CA LEU A 61 -11.08 0.08 2.58
C LEU A 61 -12.02 0.50 1.46
N GLU A 62 -12.40 -0.44 0.59
CA GLU A 62 -13.36 -0.18 -0.49
C GLU A 62 -14.72 0.31 0.03
N GLY A 63 -15.12 -0.12 1.23
CA GLY A 63 -16.33 0.36 1.93
C GLY A 63 -16.21 1.74 2.58
N GLY A 64 -15.12 2.49 2.34
CA GLY A 64 -14.91 3.85 2.85
C GLY A 64 -14.30 3.96 4.26
N GLY A 65 -14.01 2.82 4.90
CA GLY A 65 -13.32 2.77 6.20
C GLY A 65 -11.80 2.96 6.07
N ARG A 66 -11.12 3.23 7.19
CA ARG A 66 -9.66 3.35 7.26
C ARG A 66 -9.09 2.50 8.39
N LEU A 67 -8.06 1.73 8.09
CA LEU A 67 -7.30 0.97 9.08
C LEU A 67 -5.87 1.52 9.14
N THR A 68 -5.48 2.09 10.28
CA THR A 68 -4.14 2.64 10.46
C THR A 68 -3.30 1.69 11.29
N LEU A 69 -2.17 1.25 10.73
CA LEU A 69 -1.21 0.41 11.43
C LEU A 69 -0.24 1.29 12.21
N ASP A 70 0.10 0.89 13.43
CA ASP A 70 0.97 1.67 14.31
C ASP A 70 1.86 0.78 15.18
N SER A 71 2.90 1.37 15.76
CA SER A 71 3.78 0.71 16.74
C SER A 71 4.31 1.75 17.71
N PRO A 72 4.36 1.43 19.03
CA PRO A 72 4.95 2.33 20.02
C PRO A 72 6.48 2.37 19.93
N SER A 73 7.10 1.46 19.17
CA SER A 73 8.54 1.38 19.03
C SER A 73 8.99 2.08 17.75
N MET A 74 9.76 3.17 17.93
CA MET A 74 10.33 3.98 16.86
C MET A 74 11.83 4.12 17.04
N THR A 75 12.53 4.48 15.97
CA THR A 75 13.94 4.93 16.06
C THR A 75 14.05 6.18 16.93
N ALA A 76 15.23 6.47 17.47
CA ALA A 76 15.44 7.59 18.39
C ALA A 76 15.05 8.96 17.80
N ASP A 77 15.19 9.13 16.48
CA ASP A 77 14.78 10.32 15.73
C ASP A 77 13.29 10.34 15.34
N SER A 78 12.55 9.30 15.75
CA SER A 78 11.13 9.07 15.42
C SER A 78 10.83 9.14 13.93
N ALA A 79 11.81 8.86 13.07
CA ALA A 79 11.63 8.86 11.62
C ALA A 79 11.10 7.53 11.08
N TYR A 80 11.42 6.42 11.76
CA TYR A 80 11.05 5.07 11.36
C TYR A 80 10.45 4.27 12.50
N PHE A 81 9.61 3.30 12.16
CA PHE A 81 9.22 2.27 13.11
C PHE A 81 10.39 1.33 13.40
N ALA A 82 10.68 1.09 14.68
CA ALA A 82 11.70 0.15 15.15
C ALA A 82 11.11 -1.26 15.42
N ALA A 83 9.78 -1.39 15.46
CA ALA A 83 9.09 -2.67 15.38
C ALA A 83 7.96 -2.61 14.34
N PRO A 84 7.61 -3.72 13.67
CA PRO A 84 6.57 -3.74 12.64
C PRO A 84 5.25 -3.10 13.11
N PRO A 85 4.74 -2.07 12.42
CA PRO A 85 3.45 -1.47 12.76
C PRO A 85 2.33 -2.47 12.49
N ARG A 86 1.32 -2.43 13.36
CA ARG A 86 0.20 -3.37 13.35
C ARG A 86 -1.12 -2.73 13.73
N ILE A 87 -2.21 -3.43 13.43
CA ILE A 87 -3.54 -3.15 13.97
C ILE A 87 -4.22 -4.46 14.34
N ARG A 88 -4.93 -4.47 15.48
CA ARG A 88 -5.71 -5.63 15.93
C ARG A 88 -7.15 -5.49 15.48
N LEU A 89 -7.70 -6.54 14.88
CA LEU A 89 -9.05 -6.60 14.34
C LEU A 89 -9.80 -7.81 14.87
N ALA A 90 -11.11 -7.67 15.05
CA ALA A 90 -11.98 -8.80 15.39
C ALA A 90 -12.03 -9.80 14.23
N ARG A 91 -12.14 -11.10 14.53
CA ARG A 91 -12.40 -12.13 13.52
C ARG A 91 -13.73 -11.87 12.79
N GLY A 92 -13.86 -12.43 11.60
CA GLY A 92 -15.03 -12.26 10.76
C GLY A 92 -14.98 -13.16 9.55
N GLN A 93 -15.81 -12.83 8.55
CA GLN A 93 -15.83 -13.53 7.28
C GLN A 93 -15.43 -12.57 6.16
N GLY A 94 -14.83 -13.11 5.10
CA GLY A 94 -14.48 -12.35 3.90
C GLY A 94 -13.00 -11.96 3.85
N ARG A 95 -12.74 -10.80 3.27
CA ARG A 95 -11.40 -10.29 2.96
C ARG A 95 -11.30 -8.81 3.30
N ILE A 96 -10.10 -8.38 3.61
CA ILE A 96 -9.73 -6.99 3.76
C ILE A 96 -9.31 -6.52 2.38
N GLU A 97 -10.23 -5.85 1.70
CA GLU A 97 -10.04 -5.29 0.37
C GLU A 97 -9.87 -3.77 0.48
N GLY A 98 -8.84 -3.25 -0.19
CA GLY A 98 -8.57 -1.82 -0.17
C GLY A 98 -7.21 -1.45 -0.75
N THR A 99 -6.75 -0.25 -0.39
CA THR A 99 -5.47 0.29 -0.84
C THR A 99 -4.62 0.70 0.35
N LEU A 100 -3.43 0.12 0.49
CA LEU A 100 -2.43 0.51 1.48
C LEU A 100 -1.62 1.70 0.96
N ARG A 101 -1.61 2.78 1.75
CA ARG A 101 -0.71 3.93 1.61
C ARG A 101 0.36 3.88 2.67
N VAL A 102 1.63 3.99 2.28
CA VAL A 102 2.76 3.87 3.20
C VAL A 102 4.02 4.53 2.65
N GLY A 103 4.85 5.09 3.53
CA GLY A 103 6.19 5.53 3.20
C GLY A 103 7.22 4.43 3.52
N VAL A 104 7.98 3.97 2.52
CA VAL A 104 9.03 2.95 2.70
C VAL A 104 10.36 3.46 2.16
N CYS A 105 11.39 3.41 2.99
CA CYS A 105 12.77 3.66 2.59
C CYS A 105 13.42 2.34 2.18
N PRO A 106 13.87 2.19 0.92
CA PRO A 106 14.62 1.01 0.50
C PRO A 106 15.93 0.83 1.28
N PRO A 107 16.54 -0.37 1.22
CA PRO A 107 17.82 -0.63 1.86
C PRO A 107 18.89 0.39 1.46
N GLY A 108 19.58 0.94 2.47
CA GLY A 108 20.65 1.94 2.29
C GLY A 108 20.18 3.34 1.87
N GLN A 109 18.88 3.57 1.68
CA GLN A 109 18.35 4.86 1.26
C GLN A 109 17.80 5.66 2.45
N ASN A 110 18.05 6.98 2.44
CA ASN A 110 17.55 7.93 3.43
C ASN A 110 16.27 8.65 3.00
N VAL A 111 15.85 8.47 1.74
CA VAL A 111 14.62 9.03 1.20
C VAL A 111 13.61 7.91 1.07
N CYS A 112 12.45 8.09 1.73
CA CYS A 112 11.36 7.14 1.64
C CYS A 112 10.52 7.42 0.41
N GLN A 113 10.04 6.36 -0.22
CA GLN A 113 9.12 6.40 -1.33
C GLN A 113 7.69 6.23 -0.80
N ALA A 114 6.77 7.06 -1.29
CA ALA A 114 5.36 6.88 -1.02
C ALA A 114 4.81 5.78 -1.94
N LEU A 115 4.35 4.69 -1.35
CA LEU A 115 3.77 3.56 -2.05
C LEU A 115 2.26 3.54 -1.84
N VAL A 116 1.54 3.18 -2.90
CA VAL A 116 0.11 2.95 -2.94
C VAL A 116 -0.08 1.57 -3.54
N VAL A 117 -0.46 0.60 -2.74
CA VAL A 117 -0.50 -0.82 -3.13
C VAL A 117 -1.88 -1.40 -2.86
N PRO A 118 -2.46 -2.17 -3.79
CA PRO A 118 -3.71 -2.88 -3.52
C PRO A 118 -3.48 -3.92 -2.43
N VAL A 119 -4.50 -4.11 -1.59
CA VAL A 119 -4.50 -5.09 -0.50
C VAL A 119 -5.73 -5.96 -0.65
N SER A 120 -5.51 -7.27 -0.54
CA SER A 120 -6.53 -8.29 -0.51
C SER A 120 -6.05 -9.38 0.44
N GLU A 121 -6.38 -9.25 1.72
CA GLU A 121 -5.96 -10.22 2.76
C GLU A 121 -7.16 -11.02 3.27
N PRO A 122 -7.06 -12.35 3.43
CA PRO A 122 -8.14 -13.13 4.01
C PRO A 122 -8.34 -12.76 5.49
N VAL A 123 -9.60 -12.58 5.90
CA VAL A 123 -9.94 -12.47 7.32
C VAL A 123 -9.92 -13.88 7.93
N PRO A 124 -9.17 -14.12 9.02
CA PRO A 124 -9.23 -15.40 9.73
C PRO A 124 -10.65 -15.72 10.17
N ALA A 125 -11.13 -16.89 9.78
CA ALA A 125 -12.43 -17.40 10.19
C ALA A 125 -12.51 -17.57 11.71
N THR A 126 -13.72 -17.43 12.23
CA THR A 126 -14.01 -17.59 13.66
C THR A 126 -13.79 -19.01 14.13
#